data_AF-A0A4P7WUC7-F1
#
_entry.id   AF-A0A4P7WUC7-F1
#
_cell.length_a   1.000
_cell.length_b   1.000
_cell.length_c   1.000
_cell.angle_alpha   90.00
_cell.angle_beta   90.00
_cell.angle_gamma   90.00
#
_symmetry.space_group_name_H-M   'P 1'
#
loop_
_entity.id
_entity.type
_entity.pdbx_description
1 polymer ?
#
loop_
_entity_poly.entity_id
_entity_poly.type
_entity_poly.pdbx_seq_one_letter_code
_entity_poly.pdbx_strand_id
1 'polypeptide(L)'
;MDLVAIILECFVDIYLFFLDYKFWKKKKAQRKYEKKHGLPKQLMIYPSREIYLRVVFLLVLLTVPVYFLFFINKDQNTMTKQMTKIHELLKAEKKQFNTYPKELSIIIRNNPLHRNLTLDVWGSTFSYSVTKDGADYNLVSKGRDGILNTDDDVE
;
A
#
# COMPACT_ATOMS: atom_id res chain seq x y z
N MET A 1 1.96 22.82 -20.74
CA MET A 1 0.70 22.19 -21.19
C MET A 1 0.62 22.39 -22.68
N ASP A 2 0.47 21.29 -23.42
CA ASP A 2 0.44 21.33 -24.88
C ASP A 2 -0.87 21.99 -25.34
N LEU A 3 -0.80 22.86 -26.35
CA LEU A 3 -1.95 23.61 -26.88
C LEU A 3 -3.10 22.67 -27.25
N VAL A 4 -2.79 21.46 -27.73
CA VAL A 4 -3.75 20.40 -28.05
C VAL A 4 -4.53 19.94 -26.82
N ALA A 5 -3.88 19.78 -25.66
CA ALA A 5 -4.54 19.34 -24.42
C ALA A 5 -5.56 20.38 -23.95
N ILE A 6 -5.18 21.67 -23.97
CA ILE A 6 -6.06 22.78 -23.59
C ILE A 6 -7.30 22.83 -24.51
N ILE A 7 -7.10 22.64 -25.82
CA ILE A 7 -8.20 22.61 -26.78
C ILE A 7 -9.16 21.45 -26.47
N LEU A 8 -8.65 20.25 -26.19
CA LEU A 8 -9.45 19.09 -25.86
C LEU A 8 -10.25 19.27 -24.55
N GLU A 9 -9.62 19.81 -23.51
CA GLU A 9 -10.29 20.13 -22.23
C GLU A 9 -11.47 21.07 -22.45
N CYS A 10 -11.27 22.16 -23.20
CA CYS A 10 -12.34 23.09 -23.57
C CYS A 10 -13.51 22.39 -24.27
N PHE A 11 -13.25 21.48 -25.22
CA PHE A 11 -14.32 20.74 -25.90
C PHE A 11 -15.10 19.82 -24.95
N VAL A 12 -14.42 19.16 -24.01
CA VAL A 12 -15.05 18.30 -23.01
C VAL A 12 -15.95 19.12 -22.08
N ASP A 13 -15.47 20.25 -21.59
CA ASP A 13 -16.24 21.13 -20.70
C ASP A 13 -17.49 21.68 -21.38
N ILE A 14 -17.34 22.13 -22.64
CA ILE A 14 -18.47 22.60 -23.45
C ILE A 14 -19.49 21.47 -23.63
N TYR A 15 -19.05 20.25 -23.94
CA TYR A 15 -19.93 19.10 -24.09
C TYR A 15 -20.71 18.78 -22.79
N LEU A 16 -20.01 18.71 -21.66
CA LEU A 16 -20.62 18.46 -20.34
C LEU A 16 -21.62 19.56 -19.98
N PHE A 17 -21.29 20.82 -20.26
CA PHE A 17 -22.20 21.95 -20.06
C PHE A 17 -23.50 21.79 -20.86
N PHE A 18 -23.43 21.40 -22.14
CA PHE A 18 -24.63 21.18 -22.94
C PHE A 18 -25.50 20.04 -22.42
N LEU A 19 -24.90 18.94 -21.95
CA LEU A 19 -25.62 17.84 -21.33
C LEU A 19 -26.37 18.29 -20.08
N ASP A 20 -25.69 19.02 -19.19
CA ASP A 20 -26.27 19.52 -17.95
C ASP A 20 -27.34 20.58 -18.20
N TYR A 21 -27.15 21.44 -19.21
CA TYR A 21 -28.14 22.42 -19.62
C TYR A 21 -29.43 21.76 -20.14
N LYS A 22 -29.30 20.74 -21.00
CA LYS A 22 -30.43 19.95 -21.49
C LYS A 22 -31.15 19.26 -20.33
N PHE A 23 -30.38 18.69 -19.40
CA PHE A 23 -30.92 18.04 -18.21
C PHE A 23 -31.64 19.03 -17.27
N TRP A 24 -31.10 20.24 -17.09
CA TRP A 24 -31.70 21.28 -16.27
C TRP A 24 -33.08 21.69 -16.79
N LYS A 25 -33.24 21.83 -18.11
CA LYS A 25 -34.55 22.06 -18.74
C LYS A 25 -35.53 20.94 -18.43
N LYS A 26 -35.12 19.68 -18.59
CA LYS A 26 -35.94 18.49 -18.26
C LYS A 26 -36.35 18.47 -16.80
N LYS A 27 -35.40 18.71 -15.89
CA LYS A 27 -35.64 18.79 -14.44
C LYS A 27 -36.66 19.87 -14.10
N LYS A 28 -36.54 21.06 -14.70
CA LYS A 28 -37.50 22.18 -14.50
C LYS A 28 -38.91 21.82 -14.96
N ALA A 29 -39.06 21.14 -16.10
CA ALA A 29 -40.36 20.65 -16.57
C ALA A 29 -40.96 19.61 -15.60
N GLN A 30 -40.14 18.64 -15.16
CA GLN A 30 -40.56 17.62 -14.19
C GLN A 30 -41.02 18.23 -12.86
N ARG A 31 -40.29 19.21 -12.31
CA ARG A 31 -40.70 19.88 -11.05
C ARG A 31 -42.03 20.63 -11.17
N LYS A 32 -42.30 21.24 -12.33
CA LYS A 32 -43.60 21.87 -12.58
C LYS A 32 -44.72 20.83 -12.65
N TYR A 33 -44.46 19.69 -13.29
CA TYR A 33 -45.40 18.57 -13.35
C TYR A 33 -45.69 17.98 -11.97
N GLU A 34 -44.65 17.64 -11.19
CA GLU A 34 -44.78 17.11 -9.83
C GLU A 34 -45.59 18.05 -8.93
N LYS A 35 -45.33 19.37 -8.99
CA LYS A 35 -46.09 20.37 -8.20
C LYS A 35 -47.57 20.44 -8.59
N LYS A 36 -47.89 20.31 -9.89
CA LYS A 36 -49.28 20.32 -10.37
C LYS A 36 -50.05 19.07 -9.96
N HIS A 37 -49.39 17.92 -9.90
CA HIS A 37 -50.01 16.63 -9.60
C HIS A 37 -49.84 16.19 -8.13
N GLY A 38 -49.24 17.02 -7.27
CA GLY A 38 -49.01 16.67 -5.86
C GLY A 38 -48.07 15.48 -5.64
N LEU A 39 -47.18 15.20 -6.61
CA LEU A 39 -46.29 14.04 -6.57
C LEU A 39 -45.02 14.32 -5.75
N PRO A 40 -44.44 13.29 -5.10
CA PRO A 40 -43.15 13.41 -4.43
C PRO A 40 -42.04 13.74 -5.44
N LYS A 41 -41.01 14.46 -4.98
CA LYS A 41 -39.89 14.86 -5.82
C LYS A 41 -39.03 13.66 -6.20
N GLN A 42 -38.93 13.36 -7.49
CA GLN A 42 -38.02 12.32 -7.97
C GLN A 42 -36.55 12.76 -7.81
N LEU A 43 -35.68 11.81 -7.46
CA LEU A 43 -34.24 12.02 -7.45
C LEU A 43 -33.71 12.00 -8.89
N MET A 44 -33.05 13.09 -9.30
CA MET A 44 -32.51 13.27 -10.65
C MET A 44 -31.07 13.77 -10.52
N ILE A 45 -30.10 12.96 -10.94
CA ILE A 45 -28.66 13.24 -10.89
C ILE A 45 -28.22 13.86 -12.22
N TYR A 46 -27.34 14.85 -12.16
CA TYR A 46 -26.80 15.50 -13.36
C TYR A 46 -25.91 14.52 -14.15
N PRO A 47 -26.01 14.49 -15.49
CA PRO A 47 -25.16 13.66 -16.34
C PRO A 47 -23.66 13.86 -16.09
N SER A 48 -23.21 15.11 -15.89
CA SER A 48 -21.80 15.40 -15.56
C SER A 48 -21.34 14.68 -14.28
N ARG A 49 -22.18 14.68 -13.25
CA ARG A 49 -21.91 14.00 -11.98
C ARG A 49 -21.85 12.48 -12.15
N GLU A 50 -22.72 11.90 -12.98
CA GLU A 50 -22.64 10.46 -13.29
C GLU A 50 -21.35 10.11 -14.03
N ILE A 51 -20.95 10.91 -15.01
CA ILE A 51 -19.69 10.71 -15.76
C ILE A 51 -18.49 10.83 -14.80
N TYR A 52 -18.46 11.88 -13.97
CA TYR A 52 -17.40 12.08 -13.00
C TYR A 52 -17.25 10.89 -12.04
N LEU A 53 -18.36 10.38 -11.49
CA LEU A 53 -18.33 9.22 -10.59
C LEU A 53 -17.80 7.96 -11.29
N ARG A 54 -18.14 7.73 -12.56
CA ARG A 54 -17.61 6.60 -13.34
C ARG A 54 -16.11 6.73 -13.58
N VAL A 55 -15.64 7.93 -13.91
CA VAL A 55 -14.20 8.20 -14.11
C VAL A 55 -13.42 7.99 -12.82
N VAL A 56 -13.90 8.52 -11.69
CA VAL A 56 -13.28 8.32 -10.38
C VAL A 56 -13.26 6.83 -10.01
N PHE A 57 -14.37 6.12 -10.20
CA PHE A 57 -14.45 4.69 -9.93
C PHE A 57 -13.42 3.90 -10.77
N LEU A 58 -13.29 4.21 -12.06
CA LEU A 58 -12.33 3.58 -12.95
C LEU A 58 -10.89 3.87 -12.51
N LEU A 59 -10.59 5.12 -12.11
CA LEU A 59 -9.27 5.51 -11.58
C LEU A 59 -8.90 4.72 -10.33
N VAL A 60 -9.83 4.59 -9.38
CA VAL A 60 -9.62 3.79 -8.16
C VAL A 60 -9.39 2.33 -8.52
N LEU A 61 -10.20 1.76 -9.41
CA LEU A 61 -10.10 0.37 -9.84
C LEU A 61 -8.75 0.06 -10.48
N LEU A 62 -8.16 1.00 -11.23
CA LEU A 62 -6.85 0.82 -11.85
C LEU A 62 -5.67 1.08 -10.89
N THR A 63 -5.78 2.07 -10.01
CA THR A 63 -4.63 2.53 -9.20
C THR A 63 -4.43 1.73 -7.92
N VAL A 64 -5.52 1.32 -7.25
CA VAL A 64 -5.46 0.54 -6.01
C VAL A 64 -4.71 -0.79 -6.17
N PRO A 65 -4.98 -1.65 -7.18
CA PRO A 65 -4.26 -2.92 -7.31
C PRO A 65 -2.78 -2.72 -7.63
N VAL A 66 -2.44 -1.73 -8.45
CA VAL A 66 -1.03 -1.40 -8.75
C VAL A 66 -0.32 -0.95 -7.48
N TYR A 67 -0.93 -0.06 -6.70
CA TYR A 67 -0.37 0.38 -5.43
C TYR A 67 -0.17 -0.78 -4.45
N PHE A 68 -1.16 -1.68 -4.36
CA PHE A 68 -1.10 -2.86 -3.49
C PHE A 68 0.04 -3.81 -3.89
N LEU A 69 0.24 -4.08 -5.18
CA LEU A 69 1.34 -4.88 -5.69
C LEU A 69 2.72 -4.25 -5.37
N PHE A 70 2.86 -2.94 -5.53
CA PHE A 70 4.10 -2.24 -5.18
C PHE A 70 4.40 -2.29 -3.69
N PHE A 71 3.37 -2.22 -2.83
CA PHE A 71 3.55 -2.26 -1.39
C PHE A 71 4.04 -3.64 -0.92
N ILE A 72 3.41 -4.73 -1.38
CA ILE A 72 3.82 -6.10 -1.03
C ILE A 72 5.27 -6.38 -1.43
N ASN A 73 5.66 -6.02 -2.65
CA ASN A 73 7.02 -6.27 -3.14
C ASN A 73 8.08 -5.45 -2.40
N LYS A 74 7.72 -4.29 -1.84
CA LYS A 74 8.66 -3.46 -1.09
C LYS A 74 9.06 -4.11 0.23
N ASP A 75 8.10 -4.73 0.92
CA ASP A 75 8.34 -5.33 2.23
C ASP A 75 9.27 -6.54 2.11
N GLN A 76 9.01 -7.44 1.15
CA GLN A 76 9.85 -8.63 0.92
C GLN A 76 11.29 -8.28 0.50
N ASN A 77 11.46 -7.28 -0.37
CA ASN A 77 12.79 -6.80 -0.77
C ASN A 77 13.55 -6.12 0.38
N THR A 78 12.84 -5.46 1.29
CA THR A 78 13.45 -4.85 2.48
C THR A 78 13.85 -5.94 3.47
N MET A 79 13.00 -6.95 3.62
CA MET A 79 13.21 -8.08 4.52
C MET A 79 14.44 -8.89 4.13
N THR A 80 14.53 -9.30 2.87
CA THR A 80 15.69 -10.03 2.33
C THR A 80 17.00 -9.24 2.52
N LYS A 81 16.99 -7.92 2.32
CA LYS A 81 18.16 -7.05 2.58
C LYS A 81 18.53 -6.99 4.06
N GLN A 82 17.55 -6.87 4.96
CA GLN A 82 17.80 -6.89 6.41
C GLN A 82 18.37 -8.24 6.86
N MET A 83 17.78 -9.35 6.42
CA MET A 83 18.23 -10.72 6.71
C MET A 83 19.69 -10.92 6.26
N THR A 84 20.00 -10.52 5.02
CA THR A 84 21.36 -10.58 4.47
C THR A 84 22.36 -9.82 5.34
N LYS A 85 22.00 -8.60 5.77
CA LYS A 85 22.86 -7.78 6.64
C LYS A 85 23.07 -8.41 8.01
N ILE A 86 22.05 -9.02 8.60
CA ILE A 86 22.17 -9.74 9.87
C ILE A 86 23.11 -10.94 9.72
N HIS A 87 22.97 -11.71 8.65
CA HIS A 87 23.85 -12.85 8.37
C HIS A 87 25.31 -12.41 8.16
N GLU A 88 25.55 -11.30 7.47
CA GLU A 88 26.89 -10.74 7.30
C GLU A 88 27.52 -10.34 8.64
N LEU A 89 26.75 -9.70 9.52
CA LEU A 89 27.21 -9.31 10.86
C LEU A 89 27.50 -10.54 11.74
N LEU A 90 26.63 -11.56 11.72
CA LEU A 90 26.85 -12.81 12.45
C LEU A 90 28.11 -13.54 11.95
N LYS A 91 28.33 -13.59 10.63
CA LYS A 91 29.55 -14.17 10.03
C LYS A 91 30.80 -13.40 10.44
N ALA A 92 30.74 -12.07 10.49
CA ALA A 92 31.85 -11.24 10.95
C ALA A 92 32.18 -11.50 12.43
N GLU A 93 31.16 -11.63 13.27
CA GLU A 93 31.32 -11.94 14.70
C GLU A 93 31.96 -13.33 14.89
N LYS A 94 31.46 -14.36 14.20
CA LYS A 94 32.05 -15.71 14.23
C LYS A 94 33.50 -15.71 13.76
N LYS A 95 33.87 -14.89 12.77
CA LYS A 95 35.26 -14.77 12.32
C LYS A 95 36.17 -14.17 13.39
N GLN A 96 35.65 -13.29 14.25
CA GLN A 96 36.42 -12.64 15.31
C GLN A 96 36.51 -13.50 16.58
N PHE A 97 35.43 -14.18 16.96
CA PHE A 97 35.30 -14.90 18.25
C PHE A 97 35.19 -16.43 18.11
N ASN A 98 35.31 -16.96 16.89
CA ASN A 98 35.16 -18.38 16.52
C ASN A 98 33.80 -19.01 16.87
N THR A 99 32.85 -18.24 17.40
CA THR A 99 31.53 -18.69 17.86
C THR A 99 30.48 -17.65 17.50
N TYR A 100 29.24 -18.09 17.27
CA TYR A 100 28.12 -17.18 17.12
C TYR A 100 27.68 -16.61 18.49
N PRO A 101 27.25 -15.33 18.54
CA PRO A 101 26.83 -14.69 19.78
C PRO A 101 25.54 -15.32 20.30
N LYS A 102 25.36 -15.42 21.63
CA LYS A 102 24.13 -16.01 22.22
C LYS A 102 22.88 -15.16 22.00
N GLU A 103 23.05 -13.87 21.76
CA GLU A 103 21.96 -12.92 21.54
C GLU A 103 22.24 -12.05 20.33
N LEU A 104 21.18 -11.75 19.56
CA LEU A 104 21.25 -10.85 18.41
C LEU A 104 21.59 -9.40 18.82
N SER A 105 21.31 -9.01 20.06
CA SER A 105 21.66 -7.70 20.63
C SER A 105 23.18 -7.44 20.59
N ILE A 106 23.99 -8.50 20.68
CA ILE A 106 25.46 -8.43 20.75
C ILE A 106 26.06 -7.92 19.44
N ILE A 107 25.48 -8.27 18.28
CA ILE A 107 25.95 -7.75 16.99
C ILE A 107 25.50 -6.30 16.74
N ILE A 108 24.46 -5.84 17.43
CA ILE A 108 23.89 -4.51 17.25
C ILE A 108 24.71 -3.46 18.01
N ARG A 109 25.39 -3.84 19.11
CA ARG A 109 26.36 -3.01 19.89
C ARG A 109 25.94 -1.56 20.12
N ASN A 110 24.64 -1.32 20.37
CA ASN A 110 24.05 0.02 20.49
C ASN A 110 24.39 1.00 19.33
N ASN A 111 24.71 0.45 18.15
CA ASN A 111 25.00 1.24 16.96
C ASN A 111 23.68 1.74 16.36
N PRO A 112 23.47 3.06 16.22
CA PRO A 112 22.24 3.60 15.66
C PRO A 112 21.96 3.11 14.22
N LEU A 113 22.99 2.76 13.45
CA LEU A 113 22.86 2.18 12.09
C LEU A 113 22.36 0.73 12.07
N HIS A 114 22.29 0.07 13.23
CA HIS A 114 21.85 -1.31 13.42
C HIS A 114 20.59 -1.41 14.28
N ARG A 115 20.04 -0.28 14.74
CA ARG A 115 18.84 -0.26 15.60
C ARG A 115 17.61 -0.91 14.95
N ASN A 116 17.51 -0.81 13.62
CA ASN A 116 16.41 -1.40 12.84
C ASN A 116 16.66 -2.88 12.48
N LEU A 117 17.65 -3.54 13.10
CA LEU A 117 17.92 -4.98 12.90
C LEU A 117 17.37 -5.84 14.06
N THR A 118 16.86 -5.23 15.14
CA THR A 118 16.14 -5.96 16.20
C THR A 118 14.72 -6.36 15.81
N LEU A 119 14.14 -5.63 14.84
CA LEU A 119 12.77 -5.79 14.38
C LEU A 119 12.78 -6.12 12.89
N ASP A 120 11.86 -6.96 12.48
CA ASP A 120 11.58 -7.24 11.07
C ASP A 120 10.81 -6.09 10.40
N VAL A 121 10.50 -6.25 9.11
CA VAL A 121 9.76 -5.25 8.31
C VAL A 121 8.34 -5.01 8.84
N TRP A 122 7.77 -5.99 9.56
CA TRP A 122 6.43 -5.93 10.14
C TRP A 122 6.44 -5.43 11.60
N GLY A 123 7.61 -5.12 12.17
CA GLY A 123 7.76 -4.60 13.53
C GLY A 123 7.81 -5.69 14.62
N SER A 124 7.92 -6.96 14.24
CA SER A 124 8.09 -8.08 15.15
C SER A 124 9.56 -8.35 15.45
N THR A 125 9.87 -8.88 16.63
CA THR A 125 11.24 -9.26 17.00
C THR A 125 11.64 -10.56 16.33
N PHE A 126 12.85 -10.61 15.77
CA PHE A 126 13.45 -11.84 15.25
C PHE A 126 13.57 -12.93 16.33
N SER A 127 13.26 -14.16 15.95
CA SER A 127 13.55 -15.35 16.76
C SER A 127 14.97 -15.82 16.42
N TYR A 128 15.86 -15.76 17.40
CA TYR A 128 17.26 -16.12 17.23
C TYR A 128 17.67 -17.15 18.27
N SER A 129 18.29 -18.24 17.83
CA SER A 129 18.84 -19.27 18.70
C SER A 129 20.14 -19.83 18.13
N VAL A 130 21.01 -20.33 19.00
CA VAL A 130 22.33 -20.86 18.63
C VAL A 130 22.44 -22.30 19.09
N THR A 131 23.12 -23.15 18.33
CA THR A 131 23.41 -24.52 18.75
C THR A 131 24.28 -24.53 20.03
N LYS A 132 24.18 -25.60 20.83
CA LYS A 132 24.90 -25.70 22.12
C LYS A 132 26.42 -25.50 21.97
N ASP A 133 26.96 -25.90 20.82
CA ASP A 133 28.38 -25.82 20.50
C ASP A 133 28.79 -24.44 19.91
N GLY A 134 27.84 -23.52 19.72
CA GLY A 134 28.11 -22.19 19.16
C GLY A 134 28.47 -22.18 17.67
N ALA A 135 28.36 -23.34 17.01
CA ALA A 135 28.82 -23.57 15.64
C ALA A 135 27.85 -23.03 14.59
N ASP A 136 26.54 -23.09 14.85
CA ASP A 136 25.45 -22.73 13.95
C ASP A 136 24.36 -21.93 14.68
N TYR A 137 23.54 -21.20 13.92
CA TYR A 137 22.41 -20.43 14.43
C TYR A 137 21.16 -20.68 13.60
N ASN A 138 20.00 -20.45 14.22
CA ASN A 138 18.71 -20.32 13.56
C ASN A 138 18.20 -18.89 13.75
N LEU A 139 17.82 -18.24 12.65
CA LEU A 139 17.26 -16.89 12.62
C LEU A 139 15.96 -16.95 11.83
N VAL A 140 14.84 -16.66 12.50
CA VAL A 140 13.51 -16.71 11.89
C VAL A 140 12.76 -15.40 12.15
N SER A 141 12.17 -14.85 11.11
CA SER A 141 11.19 -13.77 11.19
C SER A 141 9.80 -14.36 11.29
N LYS A 142 8.97 -13.81 12.18
CA LYS A 142 7.58 -14.25 12.38
C LYS A 142 6.62 -13.82 11.26
N GLY A 143 7.13 -13.37 10.13
CA GLY A 143 6.35 -12.86 9.03
C GLY A 143 5.35 -11.75 9.40
N ARG A 144 4.27 -11.69 8.62
CA ARG A 144 3.21 -10.69 8.74
C ARG A 144 2.24 -10.99 9.89
N ASP A 145 2.04 -12.27 10.22
CA ASP A 145 1.10 -12.71 11.26
C ASP A 145 1.67 -12.55 12.68
N GLY A 146 2.99 -12.45 12.82
CA GLY A 146 3.68 -12.28 14.11
C GLY A 146 3.71 -13.55 14.97
N ILE A 147 3.40 -14.71 14.39
CA ILE A 147 3.34 -16.00 15.08
C ILE A 147 4.47 -16.90 14.57
N LEU A 148 5.14 -17.61 15.48
CA LEU A 148 6.21 -18.56 15.11
C LEU A 148 5.63 -19.92 14.71
N ASN A 149 6.30 -20.56 13.76
CA ASN A 149 5.98 -21.85 13.13
C ASN A 149 4.72 -21.78 12.25
N THR A 150 4.62 -20.75 11.43
CA THR A 150 3.55 -20.59 10.43
C THR A 150 4.14 -20.48 9.03
N ASP A 151 3.29 -20.61 8.00
CA ASP A 151 3.72 -20.51 6.60
C ASP A 151 4.26 -19.11 6.23
N ASP A 152 4.01 -18.10 7.08
CA ASP A 152 4.48 -16.72 6.92
C ASP A 152 5.91 -16.51 7.44
N ASP A 153 6.51 -17.50 8.12
CA ASP A 153 7.86 -17.42 8.65
C ASP A 153 8.92 -17.29 7.53
N VAL A 154 9.95 -16.47 7.78
CA VAL A 154 11.07 -16.25 6.85
C VAL A 154 12.40 -16.56 7.53
N GLU A 155 13.18 -17.48 6.93
CA GLU A 155 14.50 -17.95 7.37
C GLU A 155 15.68 -17.40 6.54
#